data_AF-A0A1E1VE27-F1
#
_entry.id   AF-A0A1E1VE27-F1
#
_cell.length_a   1.000
_cell.length_b   1.000
_cell.length_c   1.000
_cell.angle_alpha   90.00
_cell.angle_beta   90.00
_cell.angle_gamma   90.00
#
_symmetry.space_group_name_H-M   'P 1'
#
loop_
_entity.id
_entity.type
_entity.pdbx_description
1 polymer ?
#
loop_
_entity_poly.entity_id
_entity_poly.type
_entity_poly.pdbx_seq_one_letter_code
_entity_poly.pdbx_strand_id
1 'polypeptide(L)' 'MEQLVGLPVADVERDLILATLRETGGNRTHAANMLGIAIRTLRNKISAYSANGHDVPDPPQPAAQ' A
#
# COMPACT_ATOMS: atom_id res chain seq x y z
N MET A 1 -3.95 -15.56 -13.68
CA MET A 1 -2.65 -15.41 -12.96
C MET A 1 -1.48 -15.15 -13.91
N GLU A 2 -1.58 -15.42 -15.22
CA GLU A 2 -0.48 -15.16 -16.19
C GLU A 2 -0.12 -13.67 -16.40
N GLN A 3 -0.98 -12.73 -16.00
CA GLN A 3 -0.79 -11.28 -16.19
C GLN A 3 0.34 -10.64 -15.37
N LEU A 4 0.97 -11.36 -14.44
CA LEU A 4 2.06 -10.83 -13.61
C LEU A 4 3.46 -11.22 -14.13
N VAL A 5 3.55 -12.24 -15.00
CA VAL A 5 4.84 -12.77 -15.47
C VAL A 5 5.50 -11.76 -16.40
N GLY A 6 6.76 -11.41 -16.09
CA GLY A 6 7.54 -10.42 -16.86
C GLY A 6 7.41 -8.99 -16.37
N LEU A 7 6.53 -8.70 -15.40
CA LEU A 7 6.46 -7.38 -14.77
C LEU A 7 7.57 -7.21 -13.72
N PRO A 8 8.11 -5.99 -13.55
CA PRO A 8 9.03 -5.70 -12.45
C PRO A 8 8.35 -5.96 -11.10
N VAL A 9 9.06 -6.65 -10.21
CA VAL A 9 8.56 -6.95 -8.85
C VAL A 9 8.16 -5.66 -8.12
N ALA A 10 8.90 -4.57 -8.34
CA ALA A 10 8.60 -3.27 -7.73
C ALA A 10 7.23 -2.70 -8.17
N ASP A 11 6.84 -2.92 -9.43
CA ASP A 11 5.55 -2.46 -9.94
C ASP A 11 4.41 -3.31 -9.38
N VAL A 12 4.58 -4.63 -9.39
CA VAL A 12 3.59 -5.57 -8.81
C VAL A 12 3.41 -5.32 -7.32
N GLU A 13 4.52 -5.15 -6.58
CA GLU A 13 4.50 -4.86 -5.15
C GLU A 13 3.79 -3.51 -4.86
N ARG A 14 4.11 -2.47 -5.62
CA ARG A 14 3.47 -1.16 -5.47
C ARG A 14 1.97 -1.25 -5.71
N ASP A 15 1.56 -1.81 -6.83
CA ASP A 15 0.16 -1.84 -7.23
C ASP A 15 -0.66 -2.70 -6.25
N LEU A 16 -0.07 -3.81 -5.76
CA LEU A 16 -0.65 -4.62 -4.70
C LEU A 16 -0.81 -3.84 -3.40
N ILE A 17 0.24 -3.13 -2.94
CA ILE A 17 0.20 -2.31 -1.72
C ILE A 17 -0.89 -1.24 -1.82
N LEU A 18 -0.95 -0.51 -2.93
CA LEU A 18 -1.92 0.57 -3.13
C LEU A 18 -3.35 0.02 -3.23
N ALA A 19 -3.55 -1.12 -3.89
CA ALA A 19 -4.84 -1.79 -3.95
C ALA A 19 -5.31 -2.22 -2.56
N THR A 20 -4.44 -2.84 -1.76
CA THR A 20 -4.79 -3.23 -0.38
C THR A 20 -5.09 -2.01 0.49
N LEU A 21 -4.35 -0.91 0.33
CA LEU A 21 -4.66 0.33 1.06
C LEU A 21 -6.02 0.92 0.68
N ARG A 22 -6.43 0.86 -0.59
CA ARG A 22 -7.78 1.28 -1.00
C ARG A 22 -8.85 0.39 -0.37
N GLU A 23 -8.65 -0.92 -0.39
CA GLU A 23 -9.57 -1.89 0.21
C GLU A 23 -9.71 -1.69 1.73
N THR A 24 -8.65 -1.27 2.43
CA THR A 24 -8.70 -0.97 3.87
C THR A 24 -9.10 0.46 4.22
N GLY A 25 -9.48 1.28 3.24
CA GLY A 25 -9.77 2.71 3.46
C GLY A 25 -8.57 3.47 4.06
N GLY A 26 -7.36 3.14 3.62
CA GLY A 26 -6.11 3.75 4.06
C GLY A 26 -5.59 3.26 5.41
N ASN A 27 -6.23 2.26 6.03
CA ASN A 27 -5.76 1.70 7.30
C ASN A 27 -4.47 0.89 7.09
N ARG A 28 -3.34 1.54 7.41
CA ARG A 28 -1.99 1.00 7.23
C ARG A 28 -1.72 -0.24 8.07
N THR A 29 -2.22 -0.28 9.31
CA THR A 29 -2.04 -1.46 10.19
C THR A 29 -2.75 -2.68 9.62
N HIS A 30 -3.99 -2.49 9.17
CA HIS A 30 -4.77 -3.57 8.55
C HIS A 30 -4.14 -4.02 7.23
N ALA A 31 -3.74 -3.08 6.37
CA ALA A 31 -3.08 -3.41 5.10
C ALA A 31 -1.78 -4.19 5.30
N ALA A 32 -0.94 -3.79 6.26
CA ALA A 32 0.31 -4.48 6.58
C ALA A 32 0.07 -5.94 7.03
N ASN A 33 -0.95 -6.14 7.88
CA ASN A 33 -1.34 -7.48 8.33
C ASN A 33 -1.84 -8.36 7.17
N MET A 34 -2.67 -7.82 6.26
CA MET A 34 -3.13 -8.57 5.09
C MET A 34 -2.01 -8.94 4.12
N LEU A 35 -1.05 -8.05 3.93
CA LEU A 35 0.12 -8.28 3.07
C LEU A 35 1.19 -9.15 3.73
N GLY A 36 1.08 -9.45 5.02
CA GLY A 36 2.06 -10.25 5.75
C GLY A 36 3.43 -9.56 5.92
N ILE A 37 3.46 -8.22 5.94
CA ILE A 37 4.69 -7.44 6.12
C ILE A 37 4.65 -6.60 7.39
N ALA A 38 5.83 -6.26 7.93
CA ALA A 38 5.91 -5.37 9.07
C ALA A 38 5.34 -3.98 8.73
N ILE A 39 4.63 -3.35 9.68
CA ILE A 39 4.07 -2.00 9.50
C ILE A 39 5.13 -0.94 9.14
N ARG A 40 6.38 -1.12 9.60
CA ARG A 40 7.49 -0.23 9.23
C ARG A 40 7.83 -0.34 7.74
N THR A 41 7.83 -1.56 7.20
CA THR A 41 8.07 -1.80 5.77
C THR A 41 6.99 -1.13 4.93
N LEU A 42 5.71 -1.30 5.28
CA LEU A 42 4.61 -0.65 4.58
C LEU A 42 4.77 0.88 4.60
N ARG A 43 5.06 1.46 5.77
CA ARG A 43 5.28 2.91 5.93
C ARG A 43 6.40 3.43 5.03
N ASN A 44 7.54 2.73 4.98
CA ASN A 44 8.65 3.12 4.13
C ASN A 44 8.26 3.08 2.64
N LYS A 45 7.52 2.05 2.22
CA LYS A 45 7.05 1.91 0.84
C LYS A 45 6.09 3.04 0.44
N ILE A 46 5.08 3.33 1.27
CA ILE A 46 4.13 4.41 0.95
C ILE A 46 4.79 5.79 0.93
N SER A 47 5.79 6.03 1.79
CA SER A 47 6.57 7.28 1.76
C SER A 47 7.37 7.40 0.46
N ALA A 48 7.99 6.32 0.00
CA ALA A 48 8.69 6.29 -1.29
C ALA A 48 7.71 6.49 -2.45
N TYR A 49 6.53 5.85 -2.42
CA TYR A 49 5.53 5.98 -3.47
C TYR A 49 4.99 7.42 -3.58
N SER A 50 4.68 8.05 -2.44
CA SER A 50 4.27 9.45 -2.39
C SER A 50 5.36 10.38 -2.93
N ALA A 51 6.63 10.15 -2.55
CA ALA A 51 7.76 10.92 -3.07
C ALA A 51 7.96 10.77 -4.60
N ASN A 52 7.59 9.61 -5.15
CA ASN A 52 7.59 9.34 -6.58
C ASN A 52 6.30 9.80 -7.30
N GLY A 53 5.39 10.49 -6.61
CA GLY A 53 4.15 11.04 -7.18
C GLY A 53 3.02 10.03 -7.38
N HIS A 54 3.08 8.86 -6.76
CA HIS A 54 1.97 7.90 -6.78
C HIS A 54 0.85 8.33 -5.83
N ASP A 55 -0.39 8.05 -6.24
CA ASP A 55 -1.58 8.27 -5.43
C ASP A 55 -1.67 7.23 -4.30
N VAL A 56 -1.32 7.67 -3.10
CA VAL A 56 -1.36 6.86 -1.88
C VAL A 56 -2.63 7.22 -1.11
N PRO A 57 -3.53 6.26 -0.82
CA PRO A 57 -4.73 6.53 -0.04
C PRO A 57 -4.40 7.15 1.32
N ASP A 58 -5.11 8.23 1.66
CA ASP A 58 -4.98 8.89 2.95
C ASP A 58 -5.36 7.96 4.10
N PRO A 59 -4.67 8.06 5.26
CA PRO A 59 -5.08 7.30 6.43
C PRO A 59 -6.50 7.73 6.85
N PRO A 60 -7.29 6.81 7.42
CA PRO A 60 -8.63 7.15 7.88
C PRO A 60 -8.53 8.33 8.86
N GLN A 61 -9.34 9.37 8.62
CA GLN A 61 -9.41 10.50 9.53
C GLN A 61 -9.81 9.97 10.90
N PRO A 62 -9.14 10.39 12.00
CA PRO A 62 -9.65 10.12 13.31
C PRO A 62 -11.05 10.73 13.35
N ALA A 63 -12.08 9.90 13.55
CA ALA A 63 -13.45 10.36 13.65
C ALA A 63 -13.45 11.54 14.63
N ALA A 64 -13.76 12.74 14.13
CA ALA A 64 -13.98 13.89 14.98
C ALA A 64 -15.16 13.49 15.89
N GLN A 65 -14.85 13.25 17.17
CA GLN A 65 -15.84 13.06 18.22
C GLN A 65 -16.33 14.42 18.68
#